data_AF-A0A9P0CQ14-F1
#
_entry.id   AF-A0A9P0CQ14-F1
#
_cell.length_a   1.000
_cell.length_b   1.000
_cell.length_c   1.000
_cell.angle_alpha   90.00
_cell.angle_beta   90.00
_cell.angle_gamma   90.00
#
_symmetry.space_group_name_H-M   'P 1'
#
loop_
_entity.id
_entity.type
_entity.pdbx_description
1 polymer ?
#
loop_
_entity_poly.entity_id
_entity_poly.type
_entity_poly.pdbx_seq_one_letter_code
_entity_poly.pdbx_strand_id
1 'polypeptide(L)'
;MKQNQTQDDPSRPPSSAKALLAQTNQAVLRKSRGNHRSNHSRNKALFNENQVRTQNEKVFFNILGLKKYRIQYILNKNVTTGEIPIEMRGGDHKNHLYTEVRKSVYDFIGSLKCTEPHYCRSNSSVRKYLPSELTKNKLYKMYQEKYLNRQGAKQGLFKKHFNTEYNLGFGTPRTDICSICLQFQENIKTETDSVKKKDLMIQKRIHTLNAKAFYSILKTKEDGSKTMSFDCQNN
;
A
#
# COMPACT_ATOMS: atom_id res chain seq x y z
N MET A 1 42.70 44.06 32.59
CA MET A 1 42.49 44.09 31.13
C MET A 1 41.51 42.98 30.78
N LYS A 2 40.24 43.31 30.57
CA LYS A 2 39.16 42.34 30.31
C LYS A 2 38.98 42.20 28.80
N GLN A 3 39.17 40.99 28.28
CA GLN A 3 38.77 40.60 26.94
C GLN A 3 37.28 40.26 26.98
N ASN A 4 36.46 40.93 26.17
CA ASN A 4 35.08 40.52 25.90
C ASN A 4 35.01 39.96 24.49
N GLN A 5 34.74 38.67 24.39
CA GLN A 5 34.26 38.01 23.17
C GLN A 5 32.77 38.28 23.05
N THR A 6 32.32 38.74 21.89
CA THR A 6 30.90 38.75 21.52
C THR A 6 30.74 37.73 20.40
N GLN A 7 29.91 36.71 20.64
CA GLN A 7 29.57 35.65 19.70
C GLN A 7 28.51 36.16 18.71
N ASP A 8 28.72 35.91 17.42
CA ASP A 8 27.78 36.21 16.34
C ASP A 8 26.71 35.11 16.21
N ASP A 9 25.44 35.55 16.16
CA ASP A 9 24.22 34.74 15.97
C ASP A 9 24.00 34.44 14.45
N PRO A 10 23.83 33.18 14.01
CA PRO A 10 23.83 32.81 12.60
C PRO A 10 22.48 33.02 11.86
N SER A 11 21.52 33.74 12.44
CA SER A 11 20.14 33.81 11.94
C SER A 11 19.75 35.08 11.16
N ARG A 12 20.72 35.87 10.65
CA ARG A 12 20.42 37.10 9.87
C ARG A 12 21.06 37.08 8.47
N PRO A 13 20.29 37.18 7.37
CA PRO A 13 20.89 37.24 6.04
C PRO A 13 21.61 38.59 5.82
N PRO A 14 22.78 38.60 5.15
CA PRO A 14 23.57 39.80 4.95
C PRO A 14 22.88 40.80 4.01
N SER A 15 22.88 42.05 4.44
CA SER A 15 22.28 43.23 3.80
C SER A 15 22.92 43.64 2.45
N SER A 16 23.73 42.81 1.81
CA SER A 16 24.58 43.20 0.67
C SER A 16 24.18 42.65 -0.70
N ALA A 17 23.16 41.78 -0.79
CA ALA A 17 22.74 41.20 -2.08
C ALA A 17 21.81 42.10 -2.94
N LYS A 18 21.50 43.33 -2.49
CA LYS A 18 20.64 44.29 -3.22
C LYS A 18 21.39 45.31 -4.08
N ALA A 19 22.72 45.30 -4.09
CA ALA A 19 23.51 46.40 -4.68
C ALA A 19 24.30 46.05 -5.96
N LEU A 20 24.33 44.79 -6.42
CA LEU A 20 25.22 44.37 -7.52
C LEU A 20 24.54 44.15 -8.89
N LEU A 21 23.25 44.45 -9.05
CA LEU A 21 22.53 44.30 -10.32
C LEU A 21 22.06 45.64 -10.92
N ALA A 22 22.69 46.74 -10.53
CA ALA A 22 22.35 48.10 -10.97
C ALA A 22 23.41 48.76 -11.88
N GLN A 23 24.43 48.03 -12.34
CA GLN A 23 25.59 48.63 -13.05
C GLN A 23 25.79 48.20 -14.51
N THR A 24 24.91 47.41 -15.11
CA THR A 24 24.99 47.11 -16.54
C THR A 24 23.68 47.47 -17.21
N ASN A 25 23.61 48.69 -17.74
CA ASN A 25 22.91 49.08 -18.97
C ASN A 25 22.82 50.62 -19.06
N GLN A 26 23.98 51.26 -19.15
CA GLN A 26 24.08 52.53 -19.88
C GLN A 26 24.68 52.24 -21.25
N ALA A 27 24.14 52.93 -22.26
CA ALA A 27 24.69 53.09 -23.60
C ALA A 27 24.45 51.94 -24.62
N VAL A 28 23.23 51.90 -25.18
CA VAL A 28 23.08 51.84 -26.65
C VAL A 28 22.03 52.86 -27.08
N LEU A 29 22.49 54.09 -27.29
CA LEU A 29 21.82 55.11 -28.09
C LEU A 29 21.86 54.68 -29.57
N ARG A 30 20.70 54.51 -30.22
CA ARG A 30 20.57 54.78 -31.66
C ARG A 30 19.27 55.53 -31.96
N LYS A 31 19.46 56.70 -32.59
CA LYS A 31 18.46 57.68 -33.01
C LYS A 31 17.40 57.09 -33.94
N SER A 32 16.17 57.57 -33.76
CA SER A 32 15.07 57.45 -34.69
C SER A 32 15.30 58.29 -35.96
N ARG A 33 15.05 57.70 -37.13
CA ARG A 33 14.50 58.36 -38.33
C ARG A 33 13.80 57.28 -39.17
N GLY A 34 12.53 57.51 -39.52
CA GLY A 34 11.80 56.70 -40.50
C GLY A 34 10.39 56.29 -40.07
N ASN A 35 9.39 57.02 -40.57
CA ASN A 35 7.99 56.64 -40.61
C ASN A 35 7.82 55.31 -41.37
N HIS A 36 7.06 54.36 -40.83
CA HIS A 36 6.02 53.60 -41.53
C HIS A 36 5.23 52.74 -40.52
N ARG A 37 3.91 52.69 -40.73
CA ARG A 37 2.92 51.99 -39.92
C ARG A 37 3.15 50.46 -39.94
N SER A 38 3.20 49.86 -38.75
CA SER A 38 2.69 48.49 -38.56
C SER A 38 2.24 48.31 -37.11
N ASN A 39 0.93 48.25 -36.89
CA ASN A 39 0.34 47.80 -35.62
C ASN A 39 0.62 46.30 -35.46
N HIS A 40 1.79 45.96 -34.94
CA HIS A 40 2.01 44.64 -34.37
C HIS A 40 2.17 44.84 -32.87
N SER A 41 1.08 44.66 -32.12
CA SER A 41 1.11 44.63 -30.67
C SER A 41 1.92 43.40 -30.23
N ARG A 42 3.23 43.55 -30.15
CA ARG A 42 4.09 42.61 -29.44
C ARG A 42 3.79 42.79 -27.95
N ASN A 43 2.94 41.93 -27.39
CA ASN A 43 2.74 41.83 -25.96
C ASN A 43 4.05 41.36 -25.31
N LYS A 44 4.92 42.30 -24.94
CA LYS A 44 6.04 42.03 -24.03
C LYS A 44 5.49 42.10 -22.61
N ALA A 45 5.27 40.93 -22.00
CA ALA A 45 5.13 40.84 -20.56
C ALA A 45 6.50 41.15 -19.95
N LEU A 46 6.68 42.37 -19.42
CA LEU A 46 7.84 42.72 -18.60
C LEU A 46 7.59 42.17 -17.20
N PHE A 47 8.32 41.13 -16.83
CA PHE A 47 8.41 40.67 -15.45
C PHE A 47 9.37 41.61 -14.71
N ASN A 48 8.83 42.59 -14.00
CA ASN A 48 9.59 43.36 -13.01
C ASN A 48 9.23 42.87 -11.61
N GLU A 49 10.24 42.55 -10.83
CA GLU A 49 10.19 41.97 -9.48
C GLU A 49 9.45 42.87 -8.47
N ASN A 50 8.12 42.98 -8.56
CA ASN A 50 7.15 43.33 -7.50
C ASN A 50 5.92 44.12 -8.00
N GLN A 51 5.69 44.28 -9.30
CA GLN A 51 4.37 44.70 -9.82
C GLN A 51 4.21 44.32 -11.30
N VAL A 52 3.38 43.32 -11.58
CA VAL A 52 2.86 43.07 -12.93
C VAL A 52 1.80 44.13 -13.20
N ARG A 53 2.20 45.23 -13.86
CA ARG A 53 1.25 46.20 -14.41
C ARG A 53 1.03 45.88 -15.88
N THR A 54 -0.01 45.11 -16.17
CA THR A 54 -0.45 44.90 -17.55
C THR A 54 -1.09 46.20 -18.03
N GLN A 55 -0.53 46.87 -19.04
CA GLN A 55 -1.24 47.96 -19.69
C GLN A 55 -2.56 47.37 -20.23
N ASN A 56 -3.68 47.80 -19.63
CA ASN A 56 -5.04 47.28 -19.83
C ASN A 56 -5.38 45.92 -19.18
N GLU A 57 -5.07 45.74 -17.89
CA GLU A 57 -5.56 44.62 -17.05
C GLU A 57 -7.05 44.28 -17.29
N LYS A 58 -7.91 45.30 -17.40
CA LYS A 58 -9.36 45.12 -17.62
C LYS A 58 -9.69 44.41 -18.94
N VAL A 59 -8.99 44.76 -20.01
CA VAL A 59 -9.20 44.15 -21.33
C VAL A 59 -8.73 42.69 -21.32
N PHE A 60 -7.60 42.41 -20.68
CA PHE A 60 -7.08 41.05 -20.53
C PHE A 60 -8.04 40.13 -19.77
N PHE A 61 -8.59 40.60 -18.63
CA PHE A 61 -9.58 39.84 -17.86
C PHE A 61 -10.88 39.62 -18.63
N ASN A 62 -11.35 40.62 -19.38
CA ASN A 62 -12.58 40.54 -20.16
C ASN A 62 -12.47 39.60 -21.36
N ILE A 63 -11.36 39.65 -22.09
CA ILE A 63 -11.12 38.77 -23.26
C ILE A 63 -11.03 37.31 -22.83
N LEU A 64 -10.32 37.02 -21.74
CA LEU A 64 -10.09 35.65 -21.27
C LEU A 64 -11.19 35.13 -20.32
N GLY A 65 -12.13 35.99 -19.92
CA GLY A 65 -13.17 35.65 -18.94
C GLY A 65 -12.62 35.27 -17.56
N LEU A 66 -11.43 35.77 -17.20
CA LEU A 66 -10.73 35.40 -15.96
C LEU A 66 -10.94 36.46 -14.88
N LYS A 67 -11.15 35.99 -13.65
CA LYS A 67 -11.23 36.86 -12.47
C LYS A 67 -9.84 37.15 -11.90
N LYS A 68 -9.60 38.39 -11.49
CA LYS A 68 -8.31 38.89 -10.95
C LYS A 68 -7.69 37.99 -9.88
N TYR A 69 -8.50 37.49 -8.95
CA TYR A 69 -8.03 36.65 -7.83
C TYR A 69 -7.35 35.34 -8.30
N ARG A 70 -7.76 34.77 -9.45
CA ARG A 70 -7.15 33.52 -9.95
C ARG A 70 -5.71 33.73 -10.40
N ILE A 71 -5.47 34.86 -11.07
CA ILE A 71 -4.14 35.22 -11.55
C ILE A 71 -3.24 35.58 -10.37
N GLN A 72 -3.76 36.36 -9.41
CA GLN A 72 -3.04 36.67 -8.19
C GLN A 72 -2.68 35.41 -7.40
N TYR A 73 -3.58 34.45 -7.29
CA TYR A 73 -3.29 33.17 -6.62
C TYR A 73 -2.13 32.41 -7.29
N ILE A 74 -2.17 32.26 -8.62
CA ILE A 74 -1.14 31.55 -9.38
C ILE A 74 0.20 32.26 -9.26
N LEU A 75 0.23 33.59 -9.43
CA LEU A 75 1.45 34.40 -9.32
C LEU A 75 2.02 34.33 -7.90
N ASN A 76 1.20 34.50 -6.86
CA ASN A 76 1.66 34.45 -5.47
C ASN A 76 2.24 33.08 -5.12
N LYS A 77 1.60 31.99 -5.58
CA LYS A 77 2.14 30.65 -5.39
C LYS A 77 3.44 30.45 -6.15
N ASN A 78 3.51 30.85 -7.42
CA ASN A 78 4.73 30.72 -8.22
C ASN A 78 5.90 31.53 -7.64
N VAL A 79 5.67 32.73 -7.11
CA VAL A 79 6.69 33.52 -6.41
C VAL A 79 7.16 32.82 -5.12
N THR A 80 6.26 32.14 -4.41
CA THR A 80 6.58 31.49 -3.14
C THR A 80 7.31 30.15 -3.33
N THR A 81 6.83 29.30 -4.24
CA THR A 81 7.32 27.92 -4.42
C THR A 81 8.15 27.73 -5.68
N GLY A 82 8.25 28.71 -6.59
CA GLY A 82 8.89 28.58 -7.90
C GLY A 82 8.10 27.75 -8.92
N GLU A 83 7.04 27.07 -8.48
CA GLU A 83 6.29 26.09 -9.26
C GLU A 83 4.84 26.54 -9.53
N ILE A 84 4.22 25.95 -10.55
CA ILE A 84 2.80 26.17 -10.87
C ILE A 84 1.94 25.37 -9.86
N PRO A 85 0.87 25.96 -9.29
CA PRO A 85 -0.01 25.24 -8.38
C PRO A 85 -0.60 23.96 -9.01
N ILE A 86 -0.48 22.84 -8.31
CA ILE A 86 -1.10 21.56 -8.70
C ILE A 86 -2.58 21.59 -8.33
N GLU A 87 -3.44 21.02 -9.18
CA GLU A 87 -4.88 20.87 -8.92
C GLU A 87 -5.08 19.86 -7.76
N MET A 88 -5.79 20.28 -6.70
CA MET A 88 -6.01 19.49 -5.48
C MET A 88 -7.49 19.18 -5.22
N ARG A 89 -8.36 19.29 -6.23
CA ARG A 89 -9.78 19.02 -6.09
C ARG A 89 -10.03 17.52 -6.19
N GLY A 90 -10.73 17.01 -5.19
CA GLY A 90 -10.96 15.59 -5.07
C GLY A 90 -9.71 14.85 -4.60
N GLY A 91 -9.84 13.53 -4.48
CA GLY A 91 -8.82 12.70 -3.86
C GLY A 91 -9.05 12.48 -2.37
N ASP A 92 -8.16 11.68 -1.77
CA ASP A 92 -8.27 11.27 -0.37
C ASP A 92 -7.45 12.20 0.54
N HIS A 93 -8.14 13.06 1.28
CA HIS A 93 -7.53 13.98 2.23
C HIS A 93 -7.48 13.43 3.66
N LYS A 94 -8.09 12.26 3.92
CA LYS A 94 -8.26 11.73 5.29
C LYS A 94 -7.50 10.44 5.55
N ASN A 95 -7.01 9.74 4.52
CA ASN A 95 -6.26 8.49 4.71
C ASN A 95 -5.09 8.62 5.68
N HIS A 96 -4.36 9.74 5.61
CA HIS A 96 -3.21 9.99 6.45
C HIS A 96 -3.56 9.94 7.96
N LEU A 97 -4.78 10.34 8.34
CA LEU A 97 -5.28 10.30 9.72
C LEU A 97 -5.44 8.88 10.25
N TYR A 98 -5.59 7.89 9.37
CA TYR A 98 -5.78 6.48 9.74
C TYR A 98 -4.50 5.65 9.58
N THR A 99 -3.37 6.27 9.28
CA THR A 99 -2.08 5.56 9.08
C THR A 99 -1.64 4.80 10.31
N GLU A 100 -1.73 5.40 11.49
CA GLU A 100 -1.39 4.74 12.76
C GLU A 100 -2.31 3.56 13.07
N VAL A 101 -3.61 3.75 12.87
CA VAL A 101 -4.63 2.71 13.05
C VAL A 101 -4.35 1.55 12.10
N ARG A 102 -4.08 1.85 10.83
CA ARG A 102 -3.74 0.85 9.81
C ARG A 102 -2.46 0.09 10.17
N LYS A 103 -1.42 0.79 10.64
CA LYS A 103 -0.18 0.19 11.11
C LYS A 103 -0.41 -0.78 12.26
N SER A 104 -1.24 -0.43 13.23
CA SER A 104 -1.58 -1.33 14.34
C SER A 104 -2.24 -2.64 13.87
N VAL A 105 -3.04 -2.60 12.80
CA VAL A 105 -3.66 -3.78 12.20
C VAL A 105 -2.61 -4.64 11.50
N TYR A 106 -1.70 -4.03 10.74
CA TYR A 106 -0.58 -4.74 10.11
C TYR A 106 0.30 -5.45 11.14
N ASP A 107 0.70 -4.73 12.19
CA ASP A 107 1.55 -5.26 13.25
C ASP A 107 0.86 -6.43 13.98
N PHE A 108 -0.46 -6.33 14.19
CA PHE A 108 -1.24 -7.42 14.77
C PHE A 108 -1.28 -8.64 13.86
N ILE A 109 -1.69 -8.50 12.61
CA ILE A 109 -1.84 -9.63 11.68
C ILE A 109 -0.47 -10.27 11.39
N GLY A 110 0.59 -9.47 11.28
CA GLY A 110 1.96 -9.94 11.11
C GLY A 110 2.50 -10.73 12.30
N SER A 111 1.98 -10.48 13.52
CA SER A 111 2.35 -11.24 14.72
C SER A 111 1.66 -12.61 14.84
N LEU A 112 0.71 -12.93 13.96
CA LEU A 112 -0.02 -14.20 14.01
C LEU A 112 0.85 -15.35 13.50
N LYS A 113 0.93 -16.44 14.27
CA LYS A 113 1.57 -17.69 13.84
C LYS A 113 0.72 -18.36 12.77
N CYS A 114 1.25 -18.43 11.55
CA CYS A 114 0.60 -19.08 10.42
C CYS A 114 1.39 -20.34 10.01
N THR A 115 0.66 -21.37 9.59
CA THR A 115 1.21 -22.60 9.03
C THR A 115 1.30 -22.47 7.51
N GLU A 116 2.44 -22.87 6.96
CA GLU A 116 2.62 -22.95 5.51
C GLU A 116 2.04 -24.26 4.98
N PRO A 117 1.46 -24.27 3.78
CA PRO A 117 1.03 -25.49 3.15
C PRO A 117 2.23 -26.34 2.75
N HIS A 118 2.14 -27.61 3.09
CA HIS A 118 3.20 -28.61 2.97
C HIS A 118 3.69 -28.87 1.54
N TYR A 119 2.85 -28.61 0.52
CA TYR A 119 3.10 -29.06 -0.86
C TYR A 119 3.27 -27.95 -1.89
N CYS A 120 3.59 -26.72 -1.48
CA CYS A 120 3.70 -25.66 -2.48
C CYS A 120 5.07 -25.60 -3.15
N ARG A 121 5.06 -25.70 -4.48
CA ARG A 121 6.20 -25.40 -5.36
C ARG A 121 6.71 -23.98 -5.05
N SER A 122 8.03 -23.82 -5.04
CA SER A 122 8.78 -22.67 -4.49
C SER A 122 8.40 -21.27 -5.00
N ASN A 123 7.61 -21.14 -6.06
CA ASN A 123 7.50 -19.92 -6.86
C ASN A 123 6.08 -19.31 -6.94
N SER A 124 5.16 -19.65 -6.04
CA SER A 124 3.82 -19.02 -5.99
C SER A 124 3.55 -18.30 -4.68
N SER A 125 2.67 -17.29 -4.69
CA SER A 125 2.22 -16.60 -3.47
C SER A 125 1.32 -17.55 -2.67
N VAL A 126 1.95 -18.39 -1.87
CA VAL A 126 1.29 -19.47 -1.17
C VAL A 126 0.38 -18.93 -0.07
N ARG A 127 -0.89 -19.34 -0.09
CA ARG A 127 -1.85 -19.05 0.98
C ARG A 127 -1.35 -19.64 2.29
N LYS A 128 -1.22 -18.83 3.34
CA LYS A 128 -0.88 -19.31 4.68
C LYS A 128 -2.14 -19.60 5.48
N TYR A 129 -2.04 -20.49 6.47
CA TYR A 129 -3.19 -20.97 7.22
C TYR A 129 -3.07 -20.67 8.71
N LEU A 130 -4.14 -20.13 9.29
CA LEU A 130 -4.33 -19.98 10.72
C LEU A 130 -5.02 -21.22 11.30
N PRO A 131 -4.86 -21.53 12.59
CA PRO A 131 -5.61 -22.58 13.27
C PRO A 131 -7.13 -22.51 13.00
N SER A 132 -7.78 -23.66 12.82
CA SER A 132 -9.23 -23.77 12.52
C SER A 132 -10.12 -23.17 13.61
N GLU A 133 -9.62 -23.09 14.85
CA GLU A 133 -10.35 -22.53 15.99
C GLU A 133 -10.47 -21.01 15.93
N LEU A 134 -9.59 -20.35 15.18
CA LEU A 134 -9.60 -18.91 15.00
C LEU A 134 -10.63 -18.53 13.94
N THR A 135 -11.31 -17.41 14.19
CA THR A 135 -12.22 -16.79 13.23
C THR A 135 -11.90 -15.31 13.14
N LYS A 136 -12.32 -14.66 12.03
CA LYS A 136 -12.13 -13.20 11.87
C LYS A 136 -12.71 -12.40 13.04
N ASN A 137 -13.79 -12.87 13.64
CA ASN A 137 -14.40 -12.24 14.82
C ASN A 137 -13.54 -12.43 16.08
N LYS A 138 -13.01 -13.63 16.31
CA LYS A 138 -12.09 -13.90 17.43
C LYS A 138 -10.79 -13.10 17.30
N LEU A 139 -10.21 -13.06 16.09
CA LEU A 139 -9.03 -12.25 15.80
C LEU A 139 -9.27 -10.77 16.10
N TYR A 140 -10.44 -10.24 15.76
CA TYR A 140 -10.79 -8.87 16.08
C TYR A 140 -10.94 -8.62 17.58
N LYS A 141 -11.45 -9.59 18.35
CA LYS A 141 -11.50 -9.52 19.81
C LYS A 141 -10.09 -9.49 20.41
N MET A 142 -9.22 -10.39 19.98
CA MET A 142 -7.81 -10.43 20.40
C MET A 142 -7.07 -9.13 20.03
N TYR A 143 -7.37 -8.56 18.86
CA TYR A 143 -6.84 -7.25 18.47
C TYR A 143 -7.32 -6.15 19.43
N GLN A 144 -8.63 -6.08 19.71
CA GLN A 144 -9.15 -5.09 20.66
C GLN A 144 -8.55 -5.24 22.06
N GLU A 145 -8.37 -6.46 22.55
CA GLU A 145 -7.73 -6.73 23.84
C GLU A 145 -6.28 -6.20 23.86
N LYS A 146 -5.52 -6.43 22.78
CA LYS A 146 -4.12 -5.95 22.67
C LYS A 146 -4.02 -4.43 22.56
N TYR A 147 -5.01 -3.76 21.97
CA TYR A 147 -4.99 -2.31 21.70
C TYR A 147 -6.07 -1.55 22.49
N LEU A 148 -6.53 -2.09 23.62
CA LEU A 148 -7.64 -1.52 24.42
C LEU A 148 -7.38 -0.07 24.86
N ASN A 149 -6.11 0.28 25.07
CA ASN A 149 -5.66 1.60 25.52
C ASN A 149 -5.36 2.59 24.37
N ARG A 150 -5.59 2.22 23.10
CA ARG A 150 -5.38 3.08 21.92
C ARG A 150 -6.66 3.18 21.09
N GLN A 151 -6.76 4.19 20.23
CA GLN A 151 -7.80 4.22 19.18
C GLN A 151 -7.55 3.08 18.19
N GLY A 152 -8.12 1.91 18.48
CA GLY A 152 -8.04 0.75 17.61
C GLY A 152 -8.94 0.87 16.38
N ALA A 153 -8.66 0.05 15.37
CA ALA A 153 -9.48 -0.05 14.18
C ALA A 153 -10.90 -0.52 14.51
N LYS A 154 -11.90 0.06 13.83
CA LYS A 154 -13.26 -0.47 13.82
C LYS A 154 -13.29 -1.85 13.16
N GLN A 155 -14.23 -2.70 13.56
CA GLN A 155 -14.34 -4.07 13.05
C GLN A 155 -14.39 -4.15 11.51
N GLY A 156 -15.14 -3.26 10.87
CA GLY A 156 -15.25 -3.21 9.41
C GLY A 156 -13.91 -2.92 8.73
N LEU A 157 -13.14 -1.99 9.28
CA LEU A 157 -11.81 -1.63 8.77
C LEU A 157 -10.82 -2.79 8.95
N PHE A 158 -10.80 -3.40 10.14
CA PHE A 158 -9.98 -4.58 10.41
C PHE A 158 -10.28 -5.73 9.43
N LYS A 159 -11.57 -6.07 9.26
CA LYS A 159 -12.00 -7.13 8.34
C LYS A 159 -11.65 -6.80 6.89
N LYS A 160 -11.76 -5.53 6.47
CA LYS A 160 -11.38 -5.08 5.14
C LYS A 160 -9.90 -5.35 4.90
N HIS A 161 -9.01 -4.82 5.73
CA HIS A 161 -7.56 -5.03 5.60
C HIS A 161 -7.20 -6.52 5.64
N PHE A 162 -7.78 -7.29 6.58
CA PHE A 162 -7.55 -8.73 6.64
C PHE A 162 -7.92 -9.47 5.35
N ASN A 163 -9.00 -9.07 4.67
CA ASN A 163 -9.46 -9.75 3.45
C ASN A 163 -8.74 -9.28 2.18
N THR A 164 -8.36 -7.99 2.10
CA THR A 164 -7.81 -7.41 0.87
C THR A 164 -6.29 -7.49 0.79
N GLU A 165 -5.60 -7.51 1.94
CA GLU A 165 -4.14 -7.37 1.98
C GLU A 165 -3.43 -8.67 2.39
N TYR A 166 -4.20 -9.66 2.85
CA TYR A 166 -3.65 -10.92 3.33
C TYR A 166 -4.34 -12.12 2.67
N ASN A 167 -3.54 -13.02 2.10
CA ASN A 167 -4.01 -14.32 1.61
C ASN A 167 -3.95 -15.37 2.72
N LEU A 168 -4.78 -15.21 3.76
CA LEU A 168 -4.83 -16.11 4.92
C LEU A 168 -6.09 -16.98 4.91
N GLY A 169 -5.89 -18.30 5.07
CA GLY A 169 -6.93 -19.29 5.31
C GLY A 169 -7.08 -19.64 6.78
N PHE A 170 -8.16 -20.35 7.11
CA PHE A 170 -8.37 -20.97 8.42
C PHE A 170 -8.37 -22.49 8.24
N GLY A 171 -7.79 -23.21 9.21
CA GLY A 171 -7.67 -24.67 9.20
C GLY A 171 -6.36 -25.14 8.60
N THR A 172 -6.38 -26.33 8.01
CA THR A 172 -5.22 -26.88 7.31
C THR A 172 -5.45 -26.82 5.81
N PRO A 173 -4.37 -26.80 5.00
CA PRO A 173 -4.49 -27.08 3.58
C PRO A 173 -5.26 -28.39 3.41
N ARG A 174 -6.12 -28.46 2.38
CA ARG A 174 -6.77 -29.73 2.05
C ARG A 174 -5.66 -30.68 1.62
N THR A 175 -5.38 -31.68 2.44
CA THR A 175 -4.47 -32.77 2.08
C THR A 175 -5.16 -33.65 1.05
N ASP A 176 -4.39 -34.19 0.11
CA ASP A 176 -4.91 -35.15 -0.85
C ASP A 176 -5.58 -36.32 -0.12
N ILE A 177 -6.81 -36.60 -0.51
CA ILE A 177 -7.58 -37.71 0.04
C ILE A 177 -7.20 -38.94 -0.79
N CYS A 178 -6.93 -40.06 -0.13
CA CYS A 178 -6.70 -41.33 -0.79
C CYS A 178 -7.80 -41.61 -1.83
N SER A 179 -7.40 -41.92 -3.07
CA SER A 179 -8.32 -42.21 -4.18
C SER A 179 -9.27 -43.37 -3.86
N ILE A 180 -8.78 -44.39 -3.15
CA ILE A 180 -9.60 -45.53 -2.68
C ILE A 180 -10.63 -45.07 -1.64
N CYS A 181 -10.25 -44.20 -0.70
CA CYS A 181 -11.19 -43.64 0.28
C CYS A 181 -12.30 -42.83 -0.39
N LEU A 182 -11.95 -42.05 -1.42
CA LEU A 182 -12.88 -41.29 -2.26
C LEU A 182 -13.83 -42.22 -3.01
N GLN A 183 -13.31 -43.26 -3.67
CA GLN A 183 -14.09 -44.25 -4.39
C GLN A 183 -15.11 -44.94 -3.47
N PHE A 184 -14.70 -45.41 -2.29
CA PHE A 184 -15.63 -45.99 -1.33
C PHE A 184 -16.69 -44.99 -0.85
N GLN A 185 -16.32 -43.72 -0.63
CA GLN A 185 -17.31 -42.70 -0.25
C GLN A 185 -18.37 -42.48 -1.31
N GLU A 186 -17.99 -42.38 -2.58
CA GLU A 186 -18.94 -42.20 -3.67
C GLU A 186 -19.81 -43.45 -3.85
N ASN A 187 -19.21 -44.65 -3.85
CA ASN A 187 -19.96 -45.89 -3.97
C ASN A 187 -20.98 -46.07 -2.82
N ILE A 188 -20.64 -45.70 -1.59
CA ILE A 188 -21.57 -45.78 -0.44
C ILE A 188 -22.76 -44.80 -0.59
N LYS A 189 -22.54 -43.64 -1.23
CA LYS A 189 -23.62 -42.66 -1.46
C LYS A 189 -24.57 -43.14 -2.55
N THR A 190 -24.03 -43.71 -3.63
CA THR A 190 -24.81 -44.14 -4.81
C THR A 190 -25.49 -45.49 -4.60
N GLU A 191 -24.94 -46.36 -3.76
CA GLU A 191 -25.48 -47.70 -3.54
C GLU A 191 -26.82 -47.67 -2.78
N THR A 192 -27.82 -48.32 -3.39
CA THR A 192 -29.17 -48.45 -2.85
C THR A 192 -29.36 -49.73 -2.04
N ASP A 193 -28.62 -50.79 -2.38
CA ASP A 193 -28.70 -52.07 -1.68
C ASP A 193 -28.04 -51.98 -0.28
N SER A 194 -28.83 -52.25 0.75
CA SER A 194 -28.41 -52.14 2.14
C SER A 194 -27.28 -53.10 2.52
N VAL A 195 -27.17 -54.26 1.87
CA VAL A 195 -26.14 -55.27 2.18
C VAL A 195 -24.80 -54.82 1.61
N LYS A 196 -24.75 -54.55 0.31
CA LYS A 196 -23.55 -54.05 -0.39
C LYS A 196 -23.04 -52.75 0.21
N LYS A 197 -23.95 -51.86 0.63
CA LYS A 197 -23.59 -50.62 1.31
C LYS A 197 -22.86 -50.86 2.63
N LYS A 198 -23.30 -51.84 3.42
CA LYS A 198 -22.59 -52.24 4.65
C LYS A 198 -21.22 -52.83 4.34
N ASP A 199 -21.12 -53.66 3.30
CA ASP A 199 -19.84 -54.25 2.89
C ASP A 199 -18.83 -53.19 2.46
N LEU A 200 -19.25 -52.20 1.66
CA LEU A 200 -18.41 -51.05 1.29
C LEU A 200 -17.98 -50.22 2.51
N MET A 201 -18.87 -50.03 3.49
CA MET A 201 -18.51 -49.37 4.75
C MET A 201 -17.47 -50.17 5.55
N ILE A 202 -17.60 -51.50 5.60
CA ILE A 202 -16.64 -52.39 6.25
C ILE A 202 -15.28 -52.32 5.55
N GLN A 203 -15.24 -52.43 4.22
CA GLN A 203 -14.01 -52.35 3.43
C GLN A 203 -13.31 -51.00 3.63
N LYS A 204 -14.05 -49.89 3.60
CA LYS A 204 -13.51 -48.56 3.91
C LYS A 204 -12.91 -48.48 5.31
N ARG A 205 -13.57 -49.10 6.30
CA ARG A 205 -13.08 -49.14 7.67
C ARG A 205 -11.78 -49.95 7.78
N ILE A 206 -11.73 -51.14 7.17
CA ILE A 206 -10.53 -51.98 7.10
C ILE A 206 -9.37 -51.21 6.46
N HIS A 207 -9.59 -50.58 5.30
CA HIS A 207 -8.57 -49.76 4.64
C HIS A 207 -8.01 -48.66 5.55
N THR A 208 -8.90 -47.95 6.26
CA THR A 208 -8.49 -46.88 7.18
C THR A 208 -7.70 -47.42 8.39
N LEU A 209 -8.09 -48.58 8.91
CA LEU A 209 -7.39 -49.24 10.04
C LEU A 209 -6.01 -49.74 9.60
N ASN A 210 -5.90 -50.37 8.44
CA ASN A 210 -4.63 -50.83 7.89
C ASN A 210 -3.66 -49.67 7.68
N ALA A 211 -4.13 -48.55 7.13
CA ALA A 211 -3.32 -47.36 6.97
C ALA A 211 -2.82 -46.83 8.32
N LYS A 212 -3.68 -46.75 9.34
CA LYS A 212 -3.29 -46.32 10.69
C LYS A 212 -2.24 -47.25 11.31
N ALA A 213 -2.43 -48.56 11.20
CA ALA A 213 -1.49 -49.56 11.69
C ALA A 213 -0.12 -49.43 11.01
N PHE A 214 -0.12 -49.27 9.68
CA PHE A 214 1.10 -49.03 8.91
C PHE A 214 1.83 -47.76 9.36
N TYR A 215 1.12 -46.64 9.53
CA TYR A 215 1.73 -45.40 10.03
C TYR A 215 2.21 -45.48 11.48
N SER A 216 1.59 -46.29 12.35
CA SER A 216 2.13 -46.53 13.69
C SER A 216 3.45 -47.31 13.65
N ILE A 217 3.56 -48.29 12.76
CA ILE A 217 4.80 -49.06 12.54
C ILE A 217 5.89 -48.16 11.93
N LEU A 218 5.55 -47.25 11.02
CA LEU A 218 6.52 -46.29 10.48
C LEU A 218 7.10 -45.32 11.52
N LYS A 219 6.39 -45.07 12.62
CA LYS A 219 6.84 -44.16 13.68
C LYS A 219 7.77 -44.81 14.70
N THR A 220 7.75 -46.13 14.83
CA THR A 220 8.66 -46.83 15.74
C THR A 220 10.07 -46.72 15.19
N LYS A 221 10.99 -46.18 16.00
CA LYS A 221 12.41 -46.08 15.65
C LYS A 221 13.12 -47.32 16.20
N GLU A 222 13.73 -48.10 15.31
CA GLU A 222 14.63 -49.18 15.72
C GLU A 222 16.07 -48.67 15.70
N ASP A 223 16.78 -48.81 16.82
CA ASP A 223 18.18 -48.38 16.96
C ASP A 223 19.06 -49.11 15.93
N GLY A 224 19.68 -48.34 15.03
CA GLY A 224 20.51 -48.84 13.94
C GLY A 224 19.84 -48.92 12.57
N SER A 225 18.52 -48.73 12.48
CA SER A 225 17.79 -48.70 11.21
C SER A 225 17.73 -47.28 10.62
N LYS A 226 17.87 -47.17 9.29
CA LYS A 226 17.60 -45.92 8.54
C LYS A 226 16.35 -46.11 7.70
N THR A 227 15.27 -45.46 8.09
CA THR A 227 14.03 -45.45 7.31
C THR A 227 14.14 -44.40 6.21
N MET A 228 14.03 -44.83 4.95
CA MET A 228 13.88 -43.93 3.80
C MET A 228 12.44 -44.03 3.29
N SER A 229 11.82 -42.89 3.05
CA SER A 229 10.46 -42.78 2.51
C SER A 229 10.50 -42.03 1.20
N PHE A 230 9.87 -42.57 0.16
CA PHE A 230 9.78 -41.96 -1.16
C PHE A 230 8.35 -41.45 -1.37
N ASP A 231 8.21 -40.15 -1.61
CA ASP A 231 6.94 -39.55 -2.00
C ASP A 231 6.78 -39.69 -3.52
N CYS A 232 6.08 -40.74 -3.96
CA CYS A 232 5.74 -40.92 -5.36
C CYS A 232 4.57 -40.00 -5.69
N GLN A 233 4.86 -38.77 -6.12
CA GLN A 233 3.86 -37.91 -6.77
C GLN A 233 3.45 -38.58 -8.08
N ASN A 234 2.23 -39.12 -8.13
CA ASN A 234 1.63 -39.56 -9.39
C ASN A 234 1.52 -38.33 -10.30
N ASN A 235 2.21 -38.39 -11.44
CA ASN A 235 2.17 -37.39 -12.49
C ASN A 235 0.87 -37.47 -13.29
#